data_AF-A0A1C6G3S1-F1
#
_entry.id   AF-A0A1C6G3S1-F1
#
_cell.length_a   1.000
_cell.length_b   1.000
_cell.length_c   1.000
_cell.angle_alpha   90.00
_cell.angle_beta   90.00
_cell.angle_gamma   90.00
#
_symmetry.space_group_name_H-M   'P 1'
#
loop_
_entity.id
_entity.type
_entity.pdbx_description
1 polymer ?
#
loop_
_entity_poly.entity_id
_entity_poly.type
_entity_poly.pdbx_seq_one_letter_code
_entity_poly.pdbx_strand_id
1 'polypeptide(L)' 'MLFLFAMVKCGELPCTISNVAKNLHKNVNSISTIRAQLINKGIIYPIRYKELDFTVPEFDGFIRRLSKYK' A
#
# COMPACT_ATOMS: atom_id res chain seq x y z
N MET A 1 3.87 8.45 -1.80
CA MET A 1 4.12 8.00 -0.41
C MET A 1 2.85 7.68 0.36
N LEU A 2 1.78 8.49 0.28
CA LEU A 2 0.51 8.25 1.00
C LEU A 2 -0.06 6.82 0.85
N PHE A 3 -0.06 6.26 -0.36
CA PHE A 3 -0.56 4.89 -0.59
C PHE A 3 0.25 3.83 0.16
N LEU A 4 1.58 3.95 0.14
CA LEU A 4 2.48 3.02 0.84
C LEU A 4 2.29 3.15 2.36
N PHE A 5 2.14 4.37 2.86
CA PHE A 5 1.84 4.61 4.28
C PHE A 5 0.50 4.01 4.69
N ALA A 6 -0.52 4.10 3.82
CA ALA A 6 -1.80 3.48 4.05
C ALA A 6 -1.74 1.94 4.07
N MET A 7 -0.85 1.33 3.26
CA MET A 7 -0.56 -0.10 3.34
C MET A 7 0.11 -0.48 4.67
N VAL A 8 1.11 0.27 5.13
CA VAL A 8 1.76 0.02 6.43
C VAL A 8 0.79 0.22 7.61
N LYS A 9 -0.16 1.16 7.49
CA LYS A 9 -1.24 1.37 8.46
C LYS A 9 -2.25 0.22 8.53
N CYS A 10 -2.24 -0.73 7.59
CA CYS A 10 -3.10 -1.92 7.69
C CYS A 10 -2.70 -2.83 8.86
N GLY A 11 -1.49 -2.66 9.41
CA GLY A 11 -1.00 -3.44 10.56
C GLY A 11 -0.36 -4.75 10.14
N GLU A 12 -1.01 -5.49 9.25
CA GLU A 12 -0.54 -6.74 8.66
C GLU A 12 -0.59 -6.66 7.13
N LEU A 13 0.32 -7.37 6.46
CA LEU A 13 0.40 -7.51 5.01
C LEU A 13 0.23 -8.99 4.62
N PRO A 14 -0.39 -9.30 3.47
CA PRO A 14 -0.91 -8.37 2.46
C PRO A 14 -2.11 -7.53 2.92
N CYS A 15 -2.22 -6.30 2.43
CA CYS A 15 -3.34 -5.42 2.70
C CYS A 15 -4.35 -5.41 1.55
N THR A 16 -5.64 -5.47 1.88
CA THR A 16 -6.71 -5.34 0.87
C THR A 16 -6.81 -3.90 0.34
N ILE A 17 -7.15 -3.73 -0.94
CA ILE A 17 -7.35 -2.40 -1.53
C ILE A 17 -8.44 -1.60 -0.81
N SER A 18 -9.45 -2.28 -0.25
CA SER A 18 -10.50 -1.66 0.56
C SER A 18 -9.93 -1.05 1.85
N ASN A 19 -9.03 -1.76 2.54
CA ASN A 19 -8.36 -1.25 3.73
C ASN A 19 -7.40 -0.09 3.39
N VAL A 20 -6.67 -0.17 2.27
CA VAL A 20 -5.86 0.96 1.79
C VAL A 20 -6.72 2.19 1.53
N ALA A 21 -7.87 2.02 0.86
CA ALA A 21 -8.82 3.10 0.60
C ALA A 21 -9.37 3.72 1.89
N LYS A 22 -9.73 2.86 2.86
CA LYS A 22 -10.17 3.27 4.21
C LYS A 22 -9.11 4.10 4.92
N ASN A 23 -7.86 3.64 4.93
CA ASN A 23 -6.72 4.35 5.55
C ASN A 23 -6.36 5.66 4.83
N LEU A 24 -6.75 5.82 3.57
CA LEU A 24 -6.59 7.05 2.79
C LEU A 24 -7.82 7.98 2.87
N HIS A 25 -8.91 7.55 3.49
CA HIS A 25 -10.22 8.23 3.46
C HIS A 25 -10.68 8.54 2.03
N LYS A 26 -10.54 7.56 1.13
CA LYS A 26 -10.86 7.68 -0.30
C LYS A 26 -11.69 6.50 -0.78
N ASN A 27 -12.37 6.66 -1.91
CA ASN A 27 -13.04 5.54 -2.60
C ASN A 27 -11.99 4.66 -3.31
N VAL A 28 -12.19 3.34 -3.31
CA VAL A 28 -11.34 2.36 -4.02
C VAL A 28 -11.11 2.76 -5.49
N ASN A 29 -12.13 3.28 -6.19
CA ASN A 29 -11.99 3.69 -7.59
C ASN A 29 -11.01 4.86 -7.75
N SER A 30 -10.99 5.80 -6.80
CA SER A 30 -10.13 6.98 -6.84
C SER A 30 -8.64 6.69 -6.60
N ILE A 31 -8.31 5.50 -6.09
CA ILE A 31 -6.92 5.07 -5.84
C ILE A 31 -6.45 4.01 -6.86
N SER A 32 -7.26 3.70 -7.86
CA SER A 32 -6.94 2.71 -8.90
C SER A 32 -5.71 3.10 -9.74
N THR A 33 -5.62 4.37 -10.15
CA THR A 33 -4.51 4.89 -10.97
C THR A 33 -3.18 4.81 -10.21
N ILE A 34 -3.14 5.24 -8.95
CA ILE A 34 -1.90 5.21 -8.17
C ILE A 34 -1.49 3.77 -7.85
N ARG A 35 -2.45 2.86 -7.62
CA ARG A 35 -2.20 1.42 -7.48
C ARG A 35 -1.52 0.87 -8.74
N ALA A 36 -2.07 1.15 -9.92
CA ALA A 36 -1.50 0.69 -11.19
C ALA A 36 -0.09 1.23 -11.43
N GLN A 37 0.15 2.51 -11.12
CA GLN A 37 1.49 3.11 -11.22
C GLN A 37 2.51 2.44 -10.29
N LEU A 38 2.12 2.09 -9.06
CA LEU A 38 3.02 1.43 -8.10
C LEU A 38 3.33 -0.02 -8.49
N ILE A 39 2.37 -0.73 -9.09
CA ILE A 39 2.58 -2.06 -9.67
C ILE A 39 3.55 -1.98 -10.84
N ASN A 40 3.32 -1.05 -11.78
CA ASN A 40 4.22 -0.87 -12.94
C ASN A 40 5.64 -0.49 -12.53
N LYS A 41 5.81 0.18 -11.39
CA LYS A 41 7.12 0.51 -10.82
C LYS A 41 7.75 -0.62 -10.01
N GLY A 42 7.08 -1.75 -9.82
CA GLY A 42 7.57 -2.88 -9.02
C GLY A 42 7.70 -2.57 -7.53
N ILE A 43 6.95 -1.60 -7.01
CA ILE A 43 6.97 -1.27 -5.57
C ILE A 43 6.04 -2.19 -4.80
N ILE A 44 4.87 -2.49 -5.38
CA ILE A 44 3.85 -3.36 -4.82
C ILE A 44 3.42 -4.37 -5.86
N TYR A 45 2.90 -5.51 -5.43
CA TYR A 45 2.34 -6.52 -6.32
C TYR A 45 1.05 -7.11 -5.72
N PRO A 46 0.12 -7.58 -6.57
CA PRO A 46 -1.06 -8.27 -6.10
C PRO A 46 -0.73 -9.71 -5.70
N ILE A 47 -1.01 -10.11 -4.45
CA ILE A 47 -0.84 -11.51 -4.01
C ILE A 47 -2.04 -12.37 -4.44
N ARG A 48 -3.25 -11.89 -4.19
CA ARG A 48 -4.53 -12.54 -4.51
C ARG A 48 -5.55 -11.49 -4.94
N TYR A 49 -6.78 -11.93 -5.24
CA TYR A 49 -7.87 -11.03 -5.59
C TYR A 49 -8.04 -9.93 -4.52
N LYS A 50 -7.78 -8.66 -4.91
CA LYS A 50 -7.89 -7.44 -4.08
C LYS A 50 -6.83 -7.26 -2.97
N GLU A 51 -5.82 -8.11 -2.88
CA GLU A 51 -4.74 -8.03 -1.89
C GLU A 51 -3.44 -7.50 -2.49
N LEU A 52 -2.70 -6.69 -1.73
CA LEU A 52 -1.46 -6.05 -2.15
C LEU A 52 -0.38 -6.24 -1.09
N ASP A 53 0.84 -6.48 -1.55
CA ASP A 53 2.04 -6.52 -0.70
C ASP A 53 3.21 -5.80 -1.37
N PHE A 54 4.27 -5.54 -0.61
CA PHE A 54 5.50 -4.94 -1.10
C PHE A 54 6.35 -5.97 -1.83
N THR A 55 6.92 -5.56 -2.97
CA THR A 55 7.83 -6.44 -3.73
C THR A 55 9.15 -6.65 -2.99
N VAL A 56 9.58 -5.66 -2.20
CA VAL A 56 10.78 -5.74 -1.37
C VAL A 56 10.40 -6.30 0.01
N PRO A 57 11.05 -7.37 0.49
CA PRO A 57 10.86 -7.87 1.85
C PRO A 57 11.13 -6.81 2.91
N GLU A 58 10.37 -6.83 4.01
CA GLU A 58 10.52 -5.91 5.16
C GLU A 58 10.41 -4.41 4.81
N PHE A 59 9.83 -4.08 3.66
CA PHE A 59 9.72 -2.69 3.21
C PHE A 59 8.78 -1.86 4.08
N ASP A 60 7.82 -2.49 4.75
CA ASP A 60 6.98 -1.85 5.77
C ASP A 60 7.83 -1.36 6.96
N GLY A 61 8.79 -2.17 7.40
CA GLY A 61 9.77 -1.81 8.43
C GLY A 61 10.63 -0.62 8.02
N PHE A 62 11.08 -0.56 6.77
CA PHE A 62 11.76 0.61 6.21
C PHE A 62 10.87 1.86 6.29
N ILE A 63 9.61 1.77 5.83
CA ILE A 63 8.66 2.90 5.87
C ILE A 63 8.43 3.38 7.31
N ARG A 64 8.27 2.48 8.28
CA ARG A 64 8.04 2.83 9.69
C ARG A 64 9.18 3.67 10.30
N ARG A 65 10.40 3.52 9.79
CA ARG A 65 11.57 4.30 10.23
C ARG A 65 11.65 5.70 9.61
N LEU A 66 10.88 5.98 8.56
CA LEU A 66 10.92 7.28 7.89
C LEU A 66 10.26 8.37 8.76
N SER A 67 10.92 9.52 8.88
CA SER A 67 10.35 10.68 9.61
C SER A 67 9.01 11.13 9.05
N LYS A 68 8.80 10.99 7.74
CA LYS A 68 7.56 11.35 7.03
C LYS A 68 6.37 10.44 7.32
N TYR A 69 6.62 9.24 7.88
CA TYR A 69 5.55 8.31 8.24
C TYR A 69 4.99 8.57 9.65
N LYS A 70 5.80 9.20 10.52
CA LYS A 70 5.42 9.58 11.88
C LYS A 70 4.33 10.63 11.89
#